data_AF-A0A0Q4QKE7-F1
#
_entry.id   AF-A0A0Q4QKE7-F1
#
_cell.length_a   1.000
_cell.length_b   1.000
_cell.length_c   1.000
_cell.angle_alpha   90.00
_cell.angle_beta   90.00
_cell.angle_gamma   90.00
#
_symmetry.space_group_name_H-M   'P 1'
#
loop_
_entity.id
_entity.type
_entity.pdbx_description
1 polymer ?
#
loop_
_entity_poly.entity_id
_entity_poly.type
_entity_poly.pdbx_seq_one_letter_code
_entity_poly.pdbx_strand_id
1 'polypeptide(L)'
;MSTNYYFRIDINTGSYQSTQDIHIGQYSANSCLLMRQDQCYKTVEEMHTFYNHNKEKLSIVNEYDLVLTWEELQNNLLSQPARISARYHLDSFGYAWSDEPFC
;
A
#
# COMPACT_ATOMS: atom_id res chain seq x y z
N MET A 1 2.35 -17.39 -1.48
CA MET A 1 1.11 -16.64 -1.15
C MET A 1 1.39 -15.18 -1.43
N SER A 2 0.42 -14.48 -2.01
CA SER A 2 0.57 -13.10 -2.45
C SER A 2 -0.04 -12.19 -1.40
N THR A 3 0.76 -11.53 -0.56
CA THR A 3 0.25 -10.68 0.52
C THR A 3 -0.15 -9.31 -0.04
N ASN A 4 -1.41 -8.93 0.14
CA ASN A 4 -1.89 -7.58 -0.21
C ASN A 4 -1.81 -6.63 0.99
N TYR A 5 -1.60 -5.35 0.72
CA TYR A 5 -1.55 -4.27 1.70
C TYR A 5 -2.57 -3.18 1.36
N TYR A 6 -3.25 -2.65 2.36
CA TYR A 6 -4.33 -1.68 2.21
C TYR A 6 -4.23 -0.58 3.25
N PHE A 7 -4.68 0.62 2.88
CA PHE A 7 -5.15 1.59 3.86
C PHE A 7 -6.63 1.32 4.13
N ARG A 8 -6.96 0.98 5.36
CA ARG A 8 -8.35 0.81 5.80
C ARG A 8 -8.83 2.06 6.49
N ILE A 9 -9.95 2.59 6.03
CA ILE A 9 -10.65 3.71 6.63
C ILE A 9 -11.92 3.20 7.30
N ASP A 10 -12.04 3.43 8.60
CA ASP A 10 -13.25 3.08 9.35
C ASP A 10 -14.29 4.19 9.21
N ILE A 11 -15.38 3.90 8.48
CA ILE A 11 -16.48 4.83 8.25
C ILE A 11 -17.58 4.53 9.26
N ASN A 12 -17.55 5.24 10.39
CA ASN A 12 -18.64 5.22 11.37
C ASN A 12 -19.71 6.24 10.99
N THR A 13 -20.80 5.78 10.36
CA THR A 13 -21.97 6.62 10.07
C THR A 13 -23.17 6.18 10.89
N GLY A 14 -23.17 6.54 12.19
CA GLY A 14 -24.32 6.51 13.10
C GLY A 14 -24.90 5.12 13.46
N SER A 15 -25.28 4.32 12.46
CA SER A 15 -25.92 3.00 12.58
C SER A 15 -25.28 1.92 11.71
N TYR A 16 -24.34 2.26 10.82
CA TYR A 16 -23.58 1.32 10.00
C TYR A 16 -22.07 1.54 10.18
N GLN A 17 -21.37 0.45 10.49
CA GLN A 17 -19.92 0.35 10.34
C GLN A 17 -19.63 -0.19 8.95
N SER A 18 -18.98 0.61 8.11
CA SER A 18 -18.35 0.12 6.89
C SER A 18 -16.87 0.44 6.89
N THR A 19 -16.10 -0.39 6.21
CA THR A 19 -14.68 -0.18 5.97
C THR A 19 -14.47 0.13 4.51
N GLN A 20 -13.66 1.15 4.22
CA GLN A 20 -13.19 1.43 2.88
C GLN A 20 -11.70 1.10 2.81
N ASP A 21 -11.35 0.16 1.93
CA ASP A 21 -9.95 -0.25 1.72
C ASP A 21 -9.41 0.41 0.44
N ILE A 22 -8.29 1.11 0.56
CA ILE A 22 -7.50 1.65 -0.56
C ILE A 22 -6.29 0.75 -0.74
N HIS A 23 -6.18 0.09 -1.88
CA HIS A 23 -5.08 -0.83 -2.15
C HIS A 23 -3.76 -0.08 -2.26
N ILE A 24 -2.79 -0.50 -1.45
CA ILE A 24 -1.42 0.03 -1.43
C ILE A 24 -0.56 -0.74 -2.41
N GLY A 25 -0.66 -2.07 -2.36
CA GLY A 25 0.24 -2.92 -3.11
C GLY A 25 0.04 -4.40 -2.82
N GLN A 26 0.77 -5.21 -3.58
CA GLN A 26 0.71 -6.66 -3.52
C GLN A 26 2.09 -7.27 -3.62
N TYR A 27 2.33 -8.31 -2.81
CA TYR A 27 3.52 -9.11 -2.88
C TYR A 27 3.47 -10.05 -4.09
N SER A 28 4.20 -9.72 -5.16
CA SER A 28 4.26 -10.49 -6.39
C SER A 28 5.69 -10.56 -6.91
N ALA A 29 6.02 -11.63 -7.65
CA ALA A 29 7.34 -11.84 -8.24
C ALA A 29 8.55 -11.70 -7.26
N ASN A 30 8.35 -12.10 -6.00
CA ASN A 30 9.32 -11.97 -4.89
C ASN A 30 9.59 -10.51 -4.45
N SER A 31 8.67 -9.60 -4.67
CA SER A 31 8.78 -8.23 -4.14
C SER A 31 7.40 -7.66 -3.87
N CYS A 32 7.32 -6.63 -3.04
CA CYS A 32 6.07 -5.92 -2.84
C CYS A 32 5.95 -4.81 -3.87
N LEU A 33 5.01 -4.97 -4.80
CA LEU A 33 4.73 -4.00 -5.84
C LEU A 33 3.70 -3.00 -5.30
N LEU A 34 4.02 -1.72 -5.37
CA LEU A 34 3.10 -0.63 -5.05
C LEU A 34 2.13 -0.40 -6.21
N MET A 35 0.87 -0.08 -5.88
CA MET A 35 -0.10 0.43 -6.86
C MET A 35 -0.06 1.94 -6.83
N ARG A 36 0.06 2.57 -8.00
CA ARG A 36 -0.13 4.02 -8.09
C ARG A 36 -1.61 4.35 -7.89
N GLN A 37 -1.90 5.30 -7.01
CA GLN A 37 -3.24 5.81 -6.77
C GLN A 37 -3.28 7.28 -7.17
N ASP A 38 -3.43 7.60 -8.46
CA ASP A 38 -3.30 8.98 -8.95
C ASP A 38 -4.22 10.01 -8.28
N GLN A 39 -5.29 9.55 -7.61
CA GLN A 39 -6.20 10.38 -6.80
C GLN A 39 -5.72 10.62 -5.36
N CYS A 40 -4.85 9.77 -4.81
CA CYS A 40 -4.39 9.81 -3.43
C CYS A 40 -2.88 10.04 -3.29
N TYR A 41 -2.05 9.37 -4.11
CA TYR A 41 -0.59 9.45 -4.09
C TYR A 41 0.04 8.87 -5.36
N LYS A 42 1.19 9.44 -5.76
CA LYS A 42 2.01 9.02 -6.90
C LYS A 42 3.42 8.60 -6.50
N THR A 43 3.84 8.96 -5.30
CA THR A 43 5.14 8.64 -4.71
C THR A 43 4.97 8.10 -3.31
N VAL A 44 6.00 7.44 -2.76
CA VAL A 44 5.97 6.98 -1.36
C VAL A 44 5.92 8.15 -0.37
N GLU A 45 6.52 9.29 -0.71
CA GLU A 45 6.44 10.50 0.11
C GLU A 45 5.00 11.04 0.17
N GLU A 46 4.31 11.10 -0.96
CA GLU A 46 2.89 11.48 -1.02
C GLU A 46 2.03 10.46 -0.26
N MET A 47 2.34 9.16 -0.40
CA MET A 47 1.67 8.08 0.34
C MET A 47 1.86 8.23 1.86
N HIS A 48 3.06 8.59 2.31
CA HIS A 48 3.35 8.82 3.73
C HIS A 48 2.62 10.06 4.25
N THR A 49 2.60 11.13 3.45
CA THR A 49 1.87 12.36 3.76
C THR A 49 0.37 12.09 3.88
N PHE A 50 -0.19 11.32 2.95
CA PHE A 50 -1.58 10.88 2.98
C PHE A 50 -1.89 10.07 4.25
N TYR A 51 -1.03 9.10 4.60
CA TYR A 51 -1.16 8.32 5.82
C TYR A 51 -1.15 9.21 7.07
N ASN A 52 -0.15 10.09 7.20
CA ASN A 52 0.00 10.97 8.38
C ASN A 52 -1.18 11.94 8.54
N HIS A 53 -1.71 12.46 7.43
CA HIS A 53 -2.86 13.36 7.46
C HIS A 53 -4.14 12.66 7.95
N ASN A 54 -4.26 11.34 7.72
CA ASN A 54 -5.47 10.57 8.00
C ASN A 54 -5.31 9.57 9.16
N LYS A 55 -4.16 9.54 9.84
CA LYS A 55 -3.76 8.48 10.81
C LYS A 55 -4.75 8.21 11.94
N GLU A 56 -5.62 9.17 12.26
CA GLU A 56 -6.64 9.01 13.32
C GLU A 56 -7.80 8.12 12.89
N LYS A 57 -8.03 7.98 11.58
CA LYS A 57 -9.17 7.25 10.98
C LYS A 57 -8.73 6.16 10.01
N LEU A 58 -7.42 6.00 9.85
CA LEU A 58 -6.82 5.18 8.81
C LEU A 58 -5.75 4.28 9.41
N SER A 59 -5.87 2.99 9.11
CA SER A 59 -4.92 1.96 9.53
C SER A 59 -4.27 1.32 8.30
N ILE A 60 -3.00 0.94 8.41
CA ILE A 60 -2.35 0.10 7.40
C ILE A 60 -2.63 -1.34 7.79
N VAL A 61 -3.22 -2.12 6.89
CA VAL A 61 -3.54 -3.53 7.14
C VAL A 61 -3.03 -4.39 6.00
N ASN A 62 -2.76 -5.67 6.29
CA ASN A 62 -2.58 -6.67 5.24
C ASN A 62 -3.89 -7.43 4.96
N GLU A 63 -3.87 -8.36 4.00
CA GLU A 63 -5.02 -9.21 3.65
C GLU A 63 -5.54 -10.13 4.78
N TYR A 64 -4.76 -10.28 5.87
CA TYR A 64 -5.13 -11.06 7.06
C TYR A 64 -5.59 -10.16 8.21
N ASP A 65 -5.93 -8.89 7.93
CA ASP A 65 -6.36 -7.87 8.91
C ASP A 65 -5.31 -7.56 10.00
N LEU A 66 -4.03 -7.90 9.77
CA LEU A 66 -2.95 -7.49 10.65
C LEU A 66 -2.67 -6.01 10.46
N VAL A 67 -2.81 -5.23 11.52
CA VAL A 67 -2.45 -3.81 11.55
C VAL A 67 -0.93 -3.66 11.58
N LEU A 68 -0.41 -2.83 10.68
CA LEU A 68 1.01 -2.55 10.52
C LEU A 68 1.29 -1.09 10.83
N THR A 69 2.46 -0.82 11.36
CA THR A 69 3.05 0.52 11.37
C THR A 69 3.55 0.91 9.98
N TRP A 70 3.76 2.20 9.76
CA TRP A 70 4.40 2.69 8.54
C TRP A 70 5.80 2.07 8.34
N GLU A 71 6.57 1.95 9.41
CA GLU A 71 7.92 1.39 9.39
C GLU A 71 7.91 -0.09 8.99
N GLU A 72 6.97 -0.88 9.51
CA GLU A 72 6.80 -2.28 9.11
C GLU A 72 6.39 -2.41 7.64
N LEU A 73 5.47 -1.56 7.17
CA LEU A 73 5.12 -1.50 5.75
C LEU A 73 6.35 -1.16 4.90
N GLN A 74 7.07 -0.11 5.25
CA GLN A 74 8.26 0.34 4.52
C GLN A 74 9.34 -0.74 4.47
N ASN A 75 9.59 -1.43 5.58
CA ASN A 75 10.49 -2.57 5.63
C ASN A 75 10.03 -3.69 4.69
N ASN A 76 8.74 -4.02 4.69
CA ASN A 76 8.20 -5.03 3.77
C ASN A 76 8.38 -4.62 2.30
N LEU A 77 8.11 -3.36 1.97
CA LEU A 77 8.27 -2.81 0.61
C LEU A 77 9.70 -2.88 0.09
N LEU A 78 10.69 -2.67 0.97
CA LEU A 78 12.11 -2.64 0.62
C LEU A 78 12.83 -3.98 0.88
N SER A 79 12.19 -4.93 1.57
CA SER A 79 12.83 -6.16 2.04
C SER A 79 13.37 -7.06 0.93
N GLN A 80 12.77 -7.02 -0.26
CA GLN A 80 13.21 -7.84 -1.39
C GLN A 80 13.22 -7.04 -2.70
N PRO A 81 14.35 -7.05 -3.44
CA PRO A 81 14.45 -6.35 -4.71
C PRO A 81 13.51 -7.01 -5.73
N ALA A 82 12.71 -6.19 -6.41
CA ALA A 82 11.85 -6.65 -7.49
C ALA A 82 12.68 -7.23 -8.65
N ARG A 83 12.25 -8.36 -9.21
CA ARG A 83 12.88 -8.98 -10.39
C ARG A 83 12.52 -8.22 -11.68
N ILE A 84 12.97 -6.97 -11.79
CA ILE A 84 12.63 -5.98 -12.85
C ILE A 84 12.12 -6.65 -14.13
N SER A 85 10.84 -6.45 -14.41
CA SER A 85 10.18 -6.89 -15.64
C SER A 85 9.54 -5.69 -16.33
N ALA A 86 9.11 -5.84 -17.59
CA ALA A 86 8.50 -4.76 -18.35
C ALA A 86 7.17 -4.20 -17.77
N ARG A 87 6.67 -4.76 -16.66
CA ARG A 87 5.40 -4.37 -16.03
C ARG A 87 5.56 -3.58 -14.72
N TYR A 88 6.79 -3.31 -14.31
CA TYR A 88 7.05 -2.51 -13.12
C TYR A 88 8.38 -1.78 -13.20
N HIS A 89 8.44 -0.63 -12.54
CA HIS A 89 9.62 0.22 -12.46
C HIS A 89 10.05 0.45 -11.02
N LEU A 90 11.34 0.73 -10.82
CA LEU A 90 11.87 1.18 -9.54
C LEU A 90 11.91 2.71 -9.53
N ASP A 91 11.50 3.32 -8.43
CA ASP A 91 11.76 4.73 -8.19
C ASP A 91 13.19 4.97 -7.68
N SER A 92 13.57 6.25 -7.52
CA SER A 92 14.91 6.64 -7.04
C SER A 92 15.22 6.18 -5.62
N PHE A 93 14.23 5.72 -4.86
CA PHE A 93 14.37 5.25 -3.49
C PHE A 93 14.33 3.71 -3.39
N GLY A 94 14.18 3.02 -4.52
CA GLY A 94 14.20 1.56 -4.59
C GLY A 94 12.84 0.89 -4.41
N TYR A 95 11.74 1.65 -4.38
CA TYR A 95 10.40 1.05 -4.34
C TYR A 95 9.98 0.59 -5.73
N ALA A 96 9.38 -0.60 -5.79
CA ALA A 96 8.84 -1.15 -7.02
C ALA A 96 7.38 -0.76 -7.20
N TRP A 97 7.06 -0.13 -8.32
CA TRP A 97 5.72 0.30 -8.69
C TRP A 97 5.20 -0.54 -9.86
N SER A 98 3.98 -1.04 -9.73
CA SER A 98 3.28 -1.71 -10.82
C SER A 98 2.82 -0.69 -11.86
N ASP A 99 3.09 -0.97 -13.13
CA ASP A 99 2.59 -0.19 -14.27
C ASP A 99 1.15 -0.57 -14.65
N GLU A 100 0.66 -1.70 -14.12
CA GLU A 100 -0.70 -2.22 -14.32
C GLU A 100 -1.46 -2.24 -12.98
N PRO A 101 -2.79 -1.98 -12.98
CA PRO A 101 -3.60 -2.19 -11.78
C PRO A 101 -3.60 -3.67 -11.39
N PHE A 102 -3.65 -3.94 -10.09
CA PHE A 102 -3.78 -5.31 -9.60
C PHE A 102 -5.20 -5.84 -9.90
N CYS A 103 -5.26 -7.04 -10.49
CA CYS A 103 -6.51 -7.73 -10.83
C CYS A 103 -7.15 -8.42 -9.62
#